data_AF-A0A2A5XQZ1-F1
#
_entry.id   AF-A0A2A5XQZ1-F1
#
_cell.length_a   1.000
_cell.length_b   1.000
_cell.length_c   1.000
_cell.angle_alpha   90.00
_cell.angle_beta   90.00
_cell.angle_gamma   90.00
#
_symmetry.space_group_name_H-M   'P 1'
#
loop_
_entity.id
_entity.type
_entity.pdbx_description
1 polymer ?
#
loop_
_entity_poly.entity_id
_entity_poly.type
_entity_poly.pdbx_seq_one_letter_code
_entity_poly.pdbx_strand_id
1 'polypeptide(L)'
;MNEFQIWSTLNSGLAMNGLFLIGFSFLAWFSGRASVIMHEKGNANLFGKIVVSAFSLSSLWYINMQFSYVALGISSASHSMAVLKEESGSISARGQSLIDFFGGSTDVPTFSLVNEPAGLILVISIALCLLSGIWMSDSSND
;
A
#
# COMPACT_ATOMS: atom_id res chain seq x y z
N MET A 1 16.79 -14.69 -17.56
CA MET A 1 17.00 -13.33 -17.01
C MET A 1 18.19 -13.41 -16.07
N ASN A 2 19.15 -12.49 -16.12
CA ASN A 2 20.30 -12.54 -15.21
C ASN A 2 20.03 -11.80 -13.89
N GLU A 3 20.88 -12.02 -12.88
CA GLU A 3 20.70 -11.46 -11.55
C GLU A 3 20.65 -9.91 -11.56
N PHE A 4 21.49 -9.29 -12.39
CA PHE A 4 21.50 -7.83 -12.56
C PHE A 4 20.18 -7.30 -13.12
N GLN A 5 19.60 -7.99 -14.11
CA GLN A 5 18.30 -7.65 -14.69
C GLN A 5 17.18 -7.76 -13.66
N ILE A 6 17.19 -8.80 -12.82
CA ILE A 6 16.19 -8.96 -11.74
C ILE A 6 16.26 -7.77 -10.79
N TRP A 7 17.46 -7.41 -10.33
CA TRP A 7 17.64 -6.26 -9.44
C TRP A 7 17.28 -4.93 -10.11
N SER A 8 17.64 -4.74 -11.38
CA SER A 8 17.31 -3.53 -12.13
C SER A 8 15.79 -3.37 -12.30
N THR A 9 15.10 -4.45 -12.65
CA THR A 9 13.63 -4.48 -12.76
C THR A 9 12.96 -4.22 -11.41
N LEU A 10 13.44 -4.85 -10.32
CA LEU A 10 12.93 -4.61 -8.98
C LEU A 10 13.06 -3.14 -8.59
N ASN A 11 14.26 -2.56 -8.72
CA ASN A 11 14.50 -1.16 -8.34
C ASN A 11 13.67 -0.18 -9.18
N SER A 12 13.58 -0.41 -10.49
CA SER A 12 12.75 0.42 -11.38
C SER A 12 11.27 0.31 -11.04
N GLY A 13 10.79 -0.90 -10.73
CA GLY A 13 9.43 -1.15 -10.27
C GLY A 13 9.14 -0.45 -8.94
N LEU A 14 10.04 -0.55 -7.96
CA LEU A 14 9.91 0.13 -6.66
C LEU A 14 9.92 1.66 -6.80
N ALA A 15 10.76 2.21 -7.68
CA ALA A 15 10.79 3.64 -7.95
C ALA A 15 9.45 4.15 -8.51
N MET A 16 8.87 3.43 -9.46
CA MET A 16 7.57 3.79 -10.05
C MET A 16 6.43 3.64 -9.03
N ASN A 17 6.44 2.56 -8.24
CA ASN A 17 5.53 2.38 -7.10
C ASN A 17 5.65 3.53 -6.08
N GLY A 18 6.85 4.05 -5.84
CA GLY A 18 7.08 5.22 -4.99
C GLY A 18 6.41 6.50 -5.51
N LEU A 19 6.42 6.74 -6.83
CA LEU A 19 5.73 7.89 -7.43
C LEU A 19 4.21 7.80 -7.25
N PHE A 20 3.63 6.62 -7.45
CA PHE A 20 2.22 6.37 -7.20
C PHE A 20 1.86 6.53 -5.72
N LEU A 21 2.71 6.06 -4.81
CA LEU A 21 2.53 6.24 -3.37
C LEU A 21 2.46 7.72 -2.99
N ILE A 22 3.32 8.56 -3.56
CA ILE A 22 3.29 10.01 -3.33
C ILE A 22 1.93 10.60 -3.77
N GLY A 23 1.48 10.25 -4.98
CA GLY A 23 0.18 10.71 -5.50
C GLY A 23 -1.00 10.29 -4.61
N PHE A 24 -1.03 9.03 -4.18
CA PHE A 24 -2.11 8.53 -3.33
C PHE A 24 -2.01 9.02 -1.88
N SER A 25 -0.80 9.26 -1.37
CA SER A 25 -0.59 9.91 -0.07
C SER A 25 -1.16 11.33 -0.06
N PHE A 26 -1.00 12.07 -1.17
CA PHE A 26 -1.62 13.38 -1.32
C PHE A 26 -3.16 13.29 -1.29
N LEU A 27 -3.76 12.31 -1.96
CA LEU A 27 -5.21 12.09 -1.91
C LEU A 27 -5.70 11.78 -0.49
N ALA A 28 -5.00 10.91 0.25
CA ALA A 28 -5.34 10.60 1.64
C ALA A 28 -5.19 11.81 2.56
N TRP A 29 -4.14 12.62 2.38
CA TRP A 29 -3.99 13.88 3.12
C TRP A 29 -5.12 14.86 2.80
N PHE A 30 -5.47 15.02 1.52
CA PHE A 30 -6.57 15.88 1.08
C PHE A 30 -7.91 15.40 1.65
N SER A 31 -8.13 14.09 1.70
CA SER A 31 -9.26 13.46 2.38
C SER A 31 -9.30 13.82 3.87
N GLY A 32 -8.16 13.80 4.56
CA GLY A 32 -8.04 14.27 5.95
C GLY A 32 -8.47 15.72 6.12
N ARG A 33 -8.06 16.62 5.21
CA ARG A 33 -8.51 18.02 5.22
C ARG A 33 -10.01 18.15 4.99
N ALA A 34 -10.56 17.40 4.05
CA ALA A 34 -12.01 17.37 3.80
C ALA A 34 -12.79 16.85 5.00
N SER A 35 -12.27 15.83 5.69
CA SER A 35 -12.84 15.31 6.93
C SER A 35 -12.89 16.36 8.04
N VAL A 36 -11.81 17.11 8.26
CA VAL A 36 -11.77 18.18 9.27
C VAL A 36 -12.78 19.28 8.96
N ILE A 37 -12.87 19.70 7.70
CA ILE A 37 -13.85 20.73 7.27
C ILE A 37 -15.29 20.25 7.51
N MET A 38 -15.57 18.96 7.31
CA MET A 38 -16.89 18.38 7.58
C MET A 38 -17.22 18.37 9.08
N HIS A 39 -16.22 18.18 9.94
CA HIS A 39 -16.37 18.27 11.39
C HIS A 39 -16.66 19.70 11.84
N GLU A 40 -15.80 20.66 11.45
CA GLU A 40 -15.85 22.06 11.88
C GLU A 40 -17.15 22.77 11.46
N LYS A 41 -17.75 22.38 10.33
CA LYS A 41 -18.96 23.03 9.84
C LYS A 41 -20.22 22.68 10.65
N GLY A 42 -20.19 21.69 11.54
CA GLY A 42 -21.28 21.30 12.46
C GLY A 42 -22.60 20.82 11.82
N ASN A 43 -22.88 21.25 10.58
CA ASN A 43 -24.11 21.05 9.83
C ASN A 43 -23.79 20.64 8.38
N ALA A 44 -22.77 19.80 8.20
CA ALA A 44 -22.51 19.20 6.91
C ALA A 44 -23.71 18.33 6.49
N ASN A 45 -24.34 18.68 5.37
CA ASN A 45 -25.47 17.93 4.81
C ASN A 45 -25.07 16.45 4.64
N LEU A 46 -26.00 15.51 4.90
CA LEU A 46 -25.77 14.06 4.83
C LEU A 46 -25.09 13.65 3.51
N PHE A 47 -25.49 14.29 2.42
CA PHE A 47 -24.88 14.10 1.11
C PHE A 47 -23.37 14.38 1.11
N GLY A 48 -22.93 15.47 1.76
CA GLY A 48 -21.52 15.82 1.91
C GLY A 48 -20.75 14.76 2.69
N LYS A 49 -21.30 14.26 3.80
CA LYS A 49 -20.67 13.20 4.61
C LYS A 49 -20.46 11.91 3.80
N ILE A 50 -21.45 11.53 2.98
CA ILE A 50 -21.34 10.35 2.10
C ILE A 50 -20.26 10.55 1.05
N VAL A 51 -20.23 11.71 0.36
CA VAL A 51 -19.25 12.00 -0.68
C VAL A 51 -17.82 11.99 -0.12
N VAL A 52 -17.59 12.64 1.03
CA VAL A 52 -16.26 12.68 1.65
C VAL A 52 -15.85 11.31 2.18
N SER A 53 -16.79 10.51 2.71
CA SER A 53 -16.50 9.14 3.13
C SER A 53 -16.08 8.26 1.95
N ALA A 54 -16.80 8.33 0.83
CA ALA A 54 -16.47 7.59 -0.38
C ALA A 54 -15.10 7.99 -0.94
N PHE A 55 -14.80 9.29 -0.98
CA PHE A 55 -13.50 9.81 -1.40
C PHE A 55 -12.36 9.36 -0.46
N SER A 56 -12.62 9.33 0.85
CA SER A 56 -11.65 8.91 1.86
C SER A 56 -11.31 7.42 1.75
N LEU A 57 -12.34 6.58 1.65
CA LEU A 57 -12.18 5.14 1.51
C LEU A 57 -11.51 4.74 0.19
N SER A 58 -11.84 5.42 -0.92
CA SER A 58 -11.18 5.15 -2.21
C SER A 58 -9.70 5.54 -2.17
N SER A 59 -9.37 6.69 -1.58
CA SER A 59 -7.98 7.14 -1.41
C SER A 59 -7.16 6.13 -0.59
N LEU A 60 -7.74 5.61 0.49
CA LEU A 60 -7.10 4.56 1.31
C LEU A 60 -6.96 3.23 0.58
N TRP A 61 -7.94 2.87 -0.24
CA TRP A 61 -7.86 1.66 -1.07
C TRP A 61 -6.67 1.73 -2.03
N TYR A 62 -6.44 2.87 -2.68
CA TYR A 62 -5.28 3.07 -3.56
C TYR A 62 -3.95 3.00 -2.79
N ILE A 63 -3.88 3.52 -1.57
CA ILE A 63 -2.69 3.37 -0.71
C ILE A 63 -2.44 1.89 -0.38
N ASN A 64 -3.48 1.14 0.02
CA ASN A 64 -3.32 -0.29 0.33
C ASN A 64 -2.87 -1.09 -0.89
N MET A 65 -3.45 -0.77 -2.06
CA MET A 65 -3.06 -1.35 -3.34
C MET A 65 -1.56 -1.11 -3.61
N GLN A 66 -1.06 0.07 -3.27
CA GLN A 66 0.34 0.42 -3.46
C GLN A 66 1.30 -0.39 -2.57
N PHE A 67 0.95 -0.62 -1.30
CA PHE A 67 1.70 -1.54 -0.44
C PHE A 67 1.70 -2.97 -0.97
N SER A 68 0.55 -3.41 -1.49
CA SER A 68 0.39 -4.75 -2.07
C SER A 68 1.25 -4.94 -3.33
N TYR A 69 1.37 -3.91 -4.18
CA TYR A 69 2.25 -3.95 -5.35
C TYR A 69 3.74 -3.94 -4.99
N VAL A 70 4.13 -3.25 -3.92
CA VAL A 70 5.51 -3.31 -3.42
C VAL A 70 5.83 -4.72 -2.92
N ALA A 71 4.95 -5.32 -2.12
CA ALA A 71 5.11 -6.70 -1.67
C ALA A 71 5.20 -7.68 -2.85
N LEU A 72 4.30 -7.57 -3.82
CA LEU A 72 4.32 -8.40 -5.03
C LEU A 72 5.61 -8.22 -5.84
N GLY A 73 6.10 -6.99 -5.99
CA GLY A 73 7.33 -6.71 -6.72
C GLY A 73 8.54 -7.40 -6.08
N ILE A 74 8.64 -7.34 -4.75
CA ILE A 74 9.70 -8.00 -4.00
C ILE A 74 9.56 -9.53 -4.08
N SER A 75 8.35 -10.08 -3.89
CA SER A 75 8.10 -11.52 -4.03
C SER A 75 8.40 -12.02 -5.45
N SER A 76 8.09 -11.23 -6.49
CA SER A 76 8.38 -11.57 -7.89
C SER A 76 9.88 -11.59 -8.18
N ALA A 77 10.64 -10.66 -7.60
CA ALA A 77 12.09 -10.66 -7.68
C ALA A 77 12.68 -11.87 -6.94
N SER A 78 12.18 -12.17 -5.74
CA SER A 78 12.57 -13.33 -4.93
C SER A 78 12.30 -14.65 -5.67
N HIS A 79 11.13 -14.80 -6.30
CA HIS A 79 10.78 -15.91 -7.18
C HIS A 79 11.76 -16.02 -8.36
N SER A 80 12.01 -14.91 -9.06
CA SER A 80 12.94 -14.91 -10.20
C SER A 80 14.36 -15.32 -9.80
N MET A 81 14.80 -14.99 -8.58
CA MET A 81 16.08 -15.45 -8.04
C MET A 81 16.08 -16.94 -7.72
N ALA A 82 14.97 -17.47 -7.19
CA ALA A 82 14.83 -18.90 -6.90
C ALA A 82 14.86 -19.74 -8.19
N VAL A 83 14.14 -19.30 -9.23
CA VAL A 83 14.19 -19.93 -10.57
C VAL A 83 15.60 -19.86 -11.15
N LEU A 84 16.25 -18.69 -11.09
CA LEU A 84 17.62 -18.54 -11.58
C LEU A 84 18.59 -19.48 -10.86
N LYS A 85 18.46 -19.64 -9.54
CA LYS A 85 19.27 -20.58 -8.74
C LYS A 85 19.13 -22.02 -9.22
N GLU A 86 17.90 -22.44 -9.56
CA GLU A 86 17.63 -23.78 -10.06
C GLU A 86 18.24 -24.00 -11.46
N GLU A 87 18.19 -22.99 -12.33
CA GLU A 87 18.74 -23.04 -13.69
C GLU A 87 20.29 -22.96 -13.72
N SER A 88 20.90 -22.08 -12.92
CA SER A 88 22.34 -21.80 -12.95
C SER A 88 23.15 -22.55 -11.90
N GLY A 89 22.49 -23.25 -10.97
CA GLY A 89 23.10 -24.01 -9.87
C GLY A 89 23.68 -23.15 -8.73
N SER A 90 23.86 -21.84 -8.93
CA SER A 90 24.33 -20.91 -7.89
C SER A 90 23.93 -19.46 -8.20
N ILE A 91 23.74 -18.65 -7.16
CA ILE A 91 23.46 -17.20 -7.24
C ILE A 91 24.32 -16.44 -6.21
N SER A 92 24.37 -15.10 -6.30
CA SER A 92 25.13 -14.32 -5.32
C SER A 92 24.60 -14.47 -3.88
N ALA A 93 25.45 -14.22 -2.88
CA ALA A 93 25.02 -14.20 -1.47
C ALA A 93 23.86 -13.22 -1.21
N ARG A 94 23.81 -12.11 -1.96
CA ARG A 94 22.74 -11.12 -1.87
C ARG A 94 21.43 -11.65 -2.46
N GLY A 95 21.50 -12.36 -3.58
CA GLY A 95 20.35 -13.05 -4.15
C GLY A 95 19.80 -14.13 -3.20
N GLN A 96 20.69 -14.89 -2.55
CA GLN A 96 20.29 -15.92 -1.59
C GLN A 96 19.58 -15.30 -0.39
N SER A 97 20.11 -14.20 0.16
CA SER A 97 19.47 -13.47 1.25
C SER A 97 18.09 -12.93 0.88
N LEU A 98 17.85 -12.55 -0.38
CA LEU A 98 16.52 -12.12 -0.84
C LEU A 98 15.52 -13.29 -0.78
N ILE A 99 15.93 -14.47 -1.26
CA ILE A 99 15.13 -15.70 -1.20
C ILE A 99 14.79 -16.04 0.25
N ASP A 100 15.80 -16.06 1.13
CA ASP A 100 15.63 -16.50 2.52
C ASP A 100 14.75 -15.53 3.32
N PHE A 101 14.89 -14.22 3.10
CA PHE A 101 14.15 -13.20 3.85
C PHE A 101 12.69 -13.07 3.40
N PHE A 102 12.43 -13.18 2.09
CA PHE A 102 11.09 -13.00 1.52
C PHE A 102 10.38 -14.31 1.17
N GLY A 103 10.95 -15.46 1.56
CA GLY A 103 10.37 -16.78 1.31
C GLY A 103 10.25 -17.10 -0.18
N GLY A 104 11.28 -16.78 -0.97
CA GLY A 104 11.29 -17.03 -2.42
C GLY A 104 11.14 -18.51 -2.74
N SER A 105 10.19 -18.85 -3.60
CA SER A 105 10.03 -20.19 -4.17
C SER A 105 9.88 -20.11 -5.69
N THR A 106 9.90 -21.27 -6.34
CA THR A 106 9.59 -21.41 -7.77
C THR A 106 8.08 -21.34 -8.05
N ASP A 107 7.26 -21.18 -7.02
CA ASP A 107 5.83 -20.88 -7.19
C ASP A 107 5.65 -19.42 -7.61
N VAL A 108 4.74 -19.20 -8.56
CA VAL A 108 4.47 -17.85 -9.07
C VAL A 108 3.74 -17.04 -7.99
N PRO A 109 4.33 -15.92 -7.51
CA PRO A 109 3.69 -15.10 -6.49
C PRO A 109 2.44 -14.42 -7.05
N THR A 110 1.37 -14.41 -6.26
CA THR A 110 0.09 -13.80 -6.62
C THR A 110 -0.13 -12.49 -5.91
N PHE A 111 -0.79 -11.54 -6.58
CA PHE A 111 -1.23 -10.30 -5.95
C PHE A 111 -2.18 -10.58 -4.78
N SER A 112 -1.97 -9.90 -3.65
CA SER A 112 -2.84 -10.01 -2.49
C SER A 112 -2.89 -8.68 -1.75
N LEU A 113 -4.11 -8.24 -1.43
CA LEU A 113 -4.37 -7.00 -0.69
C LEU A 113 -4.07 -7.11 0.81
N VAL A 114 -3.79 -8.32 1.30
CA VAL A 114 -3.64 -8.61 2.73
C VAL A 114 -2.27 -9.14 3.12
N ASN A 115 -1.37 -9.28 2.15
CA ASN A 115 -0.05 -9.89 2.37
C ASN A 115 0.97 -8.94 3.04
N GLU A 116 0.54 -7.73 3.40
CA GLU A 116 1.33 -6.80 4.21
C GLU A 116 0.55 -6.40 5.48
N PRO A 117 0.70 -7.14 6.60
CA PRO A 117 0.00 -6.85 7.85
C PRO A 117 0.30 -5.47 8.44
N ALA A 118 1.52 -4.94 8.31
CA ALA A 118 1.83 -3.61 8.87
C ALA A 118 1.15 -2.49 8.06
N GLY A 119 1.19 -2.60 6.72
CA GLY A 119 0.43 -1.73 5.82
C GLY A 119 -1.09 -1.75 6.10
N LEU A 120 -1.66 -2.93 6.34
CA LEU A 120 -3.08 -3.08 6.69
C LEU A 120 -3.45 -2.36 7.99
N ILE A 121 -2.66 -2.53 9.06
CA ILE A 121 -2.90 -1.87 10.34
C ILE A 121 -2.89 -0.35 10.15
N LEU A 122 -1.94 0.17 9.38
CA LEU A 122 -1.87 1.59 9.07
C LEU A 122 -3.11 2.09 8.32
N VAL A 123 -3.52 1.38 7.26
CA VAL A 123 -4.69 1.74 6.45
C VAL A 123 -5.96 1.74 7.29
N ILE A 124 -6.16 0.72 8.12
CA ILE A 124 -7.31 0.61 9.03
C ILE A 124 -7.31 1.78 10.03
N SER A 125 -6.14 2.10 10.60
CA SER A 125 -6.01 3.21 11.55
C SER A 125 -6.39 4.54 10.92
N ILE A 126 -5.91 4.82 9.70
CA ILE A 126 -6.27 6.06 8.99
C ILE A 126 -7.75 6.06 8.62
N ALA A 127 -8.32 4.92 8.21
CA ALA A 127 -9.75 4.81 7.93
C ALA A 127 -10.60 5.20 9.13
N LEU A 128 -10.26 4.70 10.31
CA LEU A 128 -10.96 5.04 11.55
C LEU A 128 -10.86 6.54 11.86
N CYS A 129 -9.69 7.15 11.74
CA CYS A 129 -9.49 8.58 11.97
C CYS A 129 -10.29 9.47 10.99
N LEU A 130 -10.36 9.08 9.72
CA LEU A 130 -11.09 9.84 8.70
C LEU A 130 -12.60 9.70 8.89
N LEU A 131 -13.09 8.48 9.11
CA LEU A 131 -14.52 8.25 9.33
C LEU A 131 -15.00 8.89 10.64
N SER A 132 -14.17 8.87 11.70
CA SER A 132 -14.49 9.56 12.95
C SER A 132 -14.66 11.05 12.74
N GLY A 133 -13.76 11.70 12.00
CA GLY A 133 -13.88 13.13 11.73
C GLY A 133 -15.09 13.52 10.87
N ILE A 134 -15.58 12.62 10.01
CA ILE A 134 -16.74 12.91 9.15
C ILE A 134 -18.07 12.71 9.90
N TRP A 135 -18.15 11.65 10.71
CA TRP A 135 -19.42 11.18 11.27
C TRP A 135 -19.63 11.55 12.74
N MET A 136 -18.56 11.67 13.53
CA MET A 136 -18.69 12.11 14.91
C MET A 136 -18.94 13.62 14.92
N SER A 137 -19.95 14.04 15.67
CA SER A 137 -20.22 15.45 16.01
C SER A 137 -19.65 15.71 17.39
N ASP A 138 -19.26 16.95 17.70
CA ASP A 138 -18.93 17.35 19.06
C ASP A 138 -20.05 16.91 20.01
N SER A 139 -19.68 16.13 21.02
CA SER A 139 -20.60 15.66 22.06
C SER A 139 -20.92 16.72 23.12
N SER A 140 -20.59 18.00 22.87
CA SER A 140 -20.95 19.10 23.77
C SER A 140 -22.34 19.63 23.40
N ASN A 141 -23.36 18.87 23.80
CA ASN A 141 -24.60 19.49 24.26
C ASN A 141 -24.37 19.89 25.71
N ASP A 142 -24.04 21.15 25.94
CA ASP A 142 -24.40 21.88 27.17
C ASP A 142 -25.14 23.15 26.74
#